data_AF-A0A373ZNT3-F1
#
_entry.id   AF-A0A373ZNT3-F1
#
_cell.length_a   1.000
_cell.length_b   1.000
_cell.length_c   1.000
_cell.angle_alpha   90.00
_cell.angle_beta   90.00
_cell.angle_gamma   90.00
#
_symmetry.space_group_name_H-M   'P 1'
#
loop_
_entity.id
_entity.type
_entity.pdbx_description
1 polymer ?
#
loop_
_entity_poly.entity_id
_entity_poly.type
_entity_poly.pdbx_seq_one_letter_code
_entity_poly.pdbx_strand_id
1 'polypeptide(L)'
;MERIRQEAERFRRHDEAVARSSEEFRRSLRVGDILYASWGWEQTNIDFYQVIAIRGSAVDLRQLDQRTTEDGYMCGTTVPLPDVFKGKTHTHRLSKNYIRIDSYRTAWKWGGQPLRCSWYA
;
A
#
# COMPACT_ATOMS: atom_id res chain seq x y z
N MET A 1 39.14 -11.61 1.62
CA MET A 1 38.37 -12.64 0.87
C MET A 1 37.12 -13.10 1.61
N GLU A 2 37.17 -13.30 2.93
CA GLU A 2 36.03 -13.82 3.71
C GLU A 2 34.86 -12.82 3.87
N ARG A 3 35.15 -11.52 4.07
CA ARG A 3 34.12 -10.45 4.10
C ARG A 3 33.31 -10.35 2.80
N ILE A 4 33.96 -10.50 1.63
CA ILE A 4 33.29 -10.44 0.32
C ILE A 4 32.31 -11.62 0.15
N ARG A 5 32.67 -12.82 0.64
CA ARG A 5 31.78 -14.00 0.61
C ARG A 5 30.59 -13.85 1.54
N GLN A 6 30.82 -13.33 2.76
CA GLN A 6 29.76 -13.06 3.73
C GLN A 6 28.77 -12.00 3.21
N GLU A 7 29.27 -10.94 2.59
CA GLU A 7 28.43 -9.92 1.95
C GLU A 7 27.63 -10.51 0.79
N ALA A 8 28.26 -11.26 -0.11
CA ALA A 8 27.58 -11.91 -1.23
C ALA A 8 26.47 -12.89 -0.77
N GLU A 9 26.69 -13.65 0.31
CA GLU A 9 25.65 -14.47 0.92
C GLU A 9 24.51 -13.65 1.51
N ARG A 10 24.81 -12.54 2.18
CA ARG A 10 23.79 -11.64 2.75
C ARG A 10 22.91 -11.03 1.65
N PHE A 11 23.52 -10.57 0.55
CA PHE A 11 22.79 -10.05 -0.60
C PHE A 11 21.86 -11.11 -1.22
N ARG A 12 22.36 -12.34 -1.44
CA ARG A 12 21.53 -13.44 -1.95
C ARG A 12 20.33 -13.76 -1.06
N ARG A 13 20.55 -13.90 0.26
CA ARG A 13 19.46 -14.15 1.22
C ARG A 13 18.42 -13.03 1.23
N HIS A 14 18.88 -11.78 1.12
CA HIS A 14 17.99 -10.63 1.02
C HIS A 14 17.14 -10.68 -0.26
N ASP A 15 17.76 -10.94 -1.41
CA ASP A 15 17.05 -11.00 -2.69
C ASP A 15 16.03 -12.15 -2.74
N GLU A 16 16.39 -13.31 -2.20
CA GLU A 16 15.47 -14.45 -2.05
C GLU A 16 14.28 -14.12 -1.15
N ALA A 17 14.51 -13.43 -0.03
CA ALA A 17 13.45 -13.01 0.89
C ALA A 17 12.50 -11.98 0.24
N VAL A 18 13.05 -11.01 -0.51
CA VAL A 18 12.27 -10.03 -1.26
C VAL A 18 11.46 -10.70 -2.37
N ALA A 19 12.06 -11.63 -3.12
CA ALA A 19 11.38 -12.38 -4.16
C ALA A 19 10.19 -13.17 -3.59
N ARG A 20 10.42 -13.92 -2.50
CA ARG A 20 9.39 -14.70 -1.80
C ARG A 20 8.24 -13.80 -1.33
N SER A 21 8.55 -12.71 -0.62
CA SER A 21 7.53 -11.79 -0.12
C SER A 21 6.74 -11.12 -1.26
N SER A 22 7.40 -10.79 -2.37
CA SER A 22 6.73 -10.23 -3.55
C SER A 22 5.82 -11.24 -4.25
N GLU A 23 6.18 -12.52 -4.22
CA GLU A 23 5.37 -13.58 -4.81
C GLU A 23 4.15 -13.88 -3.95
N GLU A 24 4.31 -13.96 -2.63
CA GLU A 24 3.21 -14.08 -1.67
C GLU A 24 2.23 -12.91 -1.78
N PHE A 25 2.73 -11.68 -1.91
CA PHE A 25 1.89 -10.51 -2.14
C PHE A 25 1.10 -10.63 -3.44
N ARG A 26 1.75 -10.98 -4.56
CA ARG A 26 1.04 -11.20 -5.85
C ARG A 26 0.00 -12.31 -5.76
N ARG A 27 0.33 -13.43 -5.08
CA ARG A 27 -0.56 -14.56 -4.89
C ARG A 27 -1.73 -14.28 -3.95
N SER A 28 -1.61 -13.32 -3.04
CA SER A 28 -2.68 -12.95 -2.10
C SER A 28 -3.57 -11.82 -2.62
N LEU A 29 -3.13 -11.06 -3.62
CA LEU A 29 -3.89 -9.93 -4.18
C LEU A 29 -5.02 -10.40 -5.11
N ARG A 30 -6.21 -9.84 -4.93
CA ARG A 30 -7.43 -10.14 -5.70
C ARG A 30 -8.11 -8.85 -6.16
N VAL A 31 -8.91 -8.95 -7.21
CA VAL A 31 -9.84 -7.88 -7.58
C VAL A 31 -10.82 -7.66 -6.43
N GLY A 32 -11.07 -6.41 -6.08
CA GLY A 32 -11.84 -6.01 -4.91
C GLY A 32 -11.03 -5.85 -3.62
N ASP A 33 -9.78 -6.32 -3.57
CA ASP A 33 -8.91 -6.02 -2.43
C ASP A 33 -8.69 -4.50 -2.30
N ILE A 34 -8.61 -4.04 -1.05
CA ILE A 34 -8.32 -2.66 -0.74
C ILE A 34 -6.86 -2.54 -0.31
N LEU A 35 -6.21 -1.49 -0.80
CA LEU A 35 -4.90 -1.05 -0.40
C LEU A 35 -5.02 0.30 0.29
N TYR A 36 -4.09 0.61 1.17
CA TYR A 36 -3.99 1.91 1.82
C TYR A 36 -2.58 2.47 1.69
N ALA A 37 -2.48 3.79 1.55
CA ALA A 37 -1.23 4.54 1.64
C ALA A 37 -1.32 5.52 2.80
N SER A 38 -0.35 5.45 3.72
CA SER A 38 -0.17 6.43 4.80
C SER A 38 0.97 7.37 4.42
N TRP A 39 0.71 8.67 4.43
CA TRP A 39 1.67 9.69 4.03
C TRP A 39 1.42 11.00 4.77
N GLY A 40 2.36 11.94 4.63
CA GLY A 40 2.32 13.22 5.31
C GLY A 40 3.60 13.45 6.11
N TRP A 41 3.85 14.71 6.42
CA TRP A 41 5.05 15.12 7.15
C TRP A 41 4.73 15.31 8.63
N GLU A 42 3.90 16.31 8.95
CA GLU A 42 3.40 16.59 10.31
C GLU A 42 1.98 16.05 10.55
N GLN A 43 1.34 15.54 9.50
CA GLN A 43 -0.01 14.97 9.51
C GLN A 43 0.05 13.53 9.02
N THR A 44 -0.97 12.75 9.37
CA THR A 44 -1.17 11.40 8.84
C THR A 44 -2.36 11.41 7.90
N ASN A 45 -2.09 11.51 6.61
CA ASN A 45 -3.07 11.34 5.55
C ASN A 45 -3.14 9.87 5.15
N ILE A 46 -4.36 9.37 4.99
CA ILE A 46 -4.63 8.03 4.51
C ILE A 46 -5.39 8.14 3.19
N ASP A 47 -4.85 7.50 2.16
CA ASP A 47 -5.56 7.25 0.90
C ASP A 47 -5.88 5.76 0.79
N PHE A 48 -7.10 5.43 0.37
CA PHE A 48 -7.49 4.06 0.05
C PHE A 48 -7.64 3.85 -1.45
N TYR A 49 -7.34 2.64 -1.91
CA TYR A 49 -7.43 2.24 -3.30
C TYR A 49 -8.03 0.84 -3.41
N GLN A 50 -8.93 0.62 -4.36
CA GLN A 50 -9.46 -0.70 -4.67
C GLN A 50 -8.79 -1.26 -5.92
N VAL A 51 -8.48 -2.55 -5.88
CA VAL A 51 -8.01 -3.29 -7.06
C VAL A 51 -9.17 -3.53 -8.01
N ILE A 52 -9.12 -2.89 -9.18
CA ILE A 52 -10.15 -3.00 -10.22
C ILE A 52 -9.84 -4.13 -11.20
N ALA A 53 -8.57 -4.34 -11.50
CA ALA A 53 -8.12 -5.41 -12.39
C ALA A 53 -6.68 -5.81 -12.07
N ILE A 54 -6.35 -7.08 -12.36
CA ILE A 54 -4.99 -7.59 -12.29
C ILE A 54 -4.65 -8.20 -13.66
N ARG A 55 -3.57 -7.71 -14.29
CA ARG A 55 -3.09 -8.17 -15.61
C ARG A 55 -1.62 -8.55 -15.50
N GLY A 56 -1.37 -9.79 -15.07
CA GLY A 56 -0.02 -10.31 -14.84
C GLY A 56 0.71 -9.52 -13.75
N SER A 57 1.71 -8.71 -14.14
CA SER A 57 2.45 -7.85 -13.21
C SER A 57 1.91 -6.42 -13.08
N ALA A 58 0.85 -6.09 -13.82
CA ALA A 58 0.16 -4.80 -13.73
C ALA A 58 -1.12 -4.93 -12.90
N VAL A 59 -1.43 -3.90 -12.12
CA VAL A 59 -2.65 -3.79 -11.32
C VAL A 59 -3.30 -2.44 -11.59
N ASP A 60 -4.60 -2.46 -11.87
CA ASP A 60 -5.39 -1.24 -11.95
C ASP A 60 -5.96 -0.93 -10.58
N LEU A 61 -5.63 0.26 -10.08
CA LEU A 61 -6.11 0.79 -8.82
C LEU A 61 -7.01 1.98 -9.07
N ARG A 62 -8.05 2.11 -8.26
CA ARG A 62 -8.87 3.32 -8.23
C ARG A 62 -9.02 3.79 -6.80
N GLN A 63 -8.81 5.08 -6.59
CA GLN A 63 -8.91 5.66 -5.25
C GLN A 63 -10.36 5.56 -4.76
N LEU A 64 -10.52 5.31 -3.46
CA LEU A 64 -11.82 5.22 -2.80
C LEU A 64 -12.12 6.50 -2.00
N ASP A 65 -13.41 6.72 -1.79
CA ASP A 65 -13.89 7.55 -0.71
C ASP A 65 -13.69 6.85 0.63
N GLN A 66 -13.75 7.62 1.70
CA GLN A 66 -13.50 7.15 3.05
C GLN A 66 -14.40 7.88 4.04
N ARG A 67 -14.72 7.19 5.12
CA ARG A 67 -15.43 7.79 6.24
C ARG A 67 -14.46 7.98 7.39
N THR A 68 -14.25 9.24 7.75
CA THR A 68 -13.46 9.63 8.92
C THR A 68 -14.37 9.85 10.11
N THR A 69 -14.00 9.26 11.24
CA THR A 69 -14.56 9.55 12.57
C THR A 69 -13.51 10.38 13.31
N GLU A 70 -13.85 11.61 13.67
CA GLU A 70 -13.00 12.48 14.47
C GLU A 70 -13.06 12.08 15.95
N ASP A 71 -11.89 11.97 16.58
CA ASP A 71 -11.74 11.63 18.00
C ASP A 71 -11.51 12.89 18.87
N GLY A 72 -11.52 14.08 18.25
CA GLY A 72 -11.08 15.34 18.81
C GLY A 72 -9.58 15.59 18.58
N TYR A 73 -9.12 16.82 18.83
CA TYR A 73 -7.71 17.22 18.70
C TYR A 73 -7.14 17.08 17.27
N MET A 74 -7.95 17.36 16.25
CA MET A 74 -7.55 17.28 14.84
C MET A 74 -7.00 15.90 14.46
N CYS A 75 -7.58 14.85 15.03
CA CYS A 75 -7.22 13.48 14.71
C CYS A 75 -8.45 12.57 14.73
N GLY A 76 -8.30 11.38 14.15
CA GLY A 76 -9.39 10.44 14.07
C GLY A 76 -8.98 9.09 13.51
N THR A 77 -10.00 8.31 13.17
CA THR A 77 -9.87 7.05 12.44
C THR A 77 -10.61 7.13 11.12
N THR A 78 -10.08 6.47 10.10
CA THR A 78 -10.70 6.43 8.77
C THR A 78 -10.80 5.00 8.26
N VAL A 79 -11.90 4.73 7.56
CA VAL A 79 -12.19 3.46 6.90
C VAL A 79 -12.55 3.73 5.44
N PRO A 80 -12.16 2.86 4.50
CA PRO A 80 -12.56 2.98 3.11
C PRO A 80 -14.07 2.76 2.97
N LEU A 81 -14.65 3.37 1.95
CA LEU A 81 -15.99 3.05 1.46
C LEU A 81 -15.83 2.20 0.18
N PRO A 82 -15.98 0.86 0.25
CA PRO A 82 -15.83 0.00 -0.91
C PRO A 82 -16.76 0.42 -2.05
N ASP A 83 -16.26 0.33 -3.28
CA ASP A 83 -16.98 0.69 -4.52
C ASP A 83 -17.41 2.17 -4.65
N VAL A 84 -17.11 3.02 -3.66
CA VAL A 84 -17.32 4.47 -3.76
C VAL A 84 -16.05 5.12 -4.28
N PHE A 85 -15.93 5.24 -5.61
CA PHE A 85 -14.68 5.65 -6.25
C PHE A 85 -14.49 7.17 -6.35
N LYS A 86 -13.24 7.61 -6.17
CA LYS A 86 -12.77 8.96 -6.47
C LYS A 86 -11.82 8.95 -7.66
N GLY A 87 -11.95 9.97 -8.51
CA GLY A 87 -11.02 10.19 -9.62
C GLY A 87 -10.98 9.05 -10.64
N LYS A 88 -9.82 8.94 -11.28
CA LYS A 88 -9.56 8.02 -12.40
C LYS A 88 -8.84 6.75 -11.93
N THR A 89 -8.91 5.72 -12.75
CA THR A 89 -8.14 4.50 -12.56
C THR A 89 -6.68 4.72 -12.99
N HIS A 90 -5.75 4.18 -12.21
CA HIS A 90 -4.31 4.25 -12.46
C HIS A 90 -3.71 2.84 -12.45
N THR A 91 -2.82 2.56 -13.41
CA THR A 91 -2.15 1.26 -13.52
C THR A 91 -0.78 1.32 -12.86
N HIS A 92 -0.51 0.38 -11.97
CA HIS A 92 0.76 0.26 -11.25
C HIS A 92 1.40 -1.12 -11.47
N ARG A 93 2.71 -1.20 -11.33
CA ARG A 93 3.44 -2.46 -11.44
C ARG A 93 3.60 -3.11 -10.06
N LEU A 94 3.20 -4.38 -9.96
CA LEU A 94 3.54 -5.27 -8.86
C LEU A 94 5.02 -5.65 -9.02
N SER A 95 5.90 -5.07 -8.21
CA SER A 95 7.33 -5.40 -8.20
C SER A 95 7.78 -5.97 -6.85
N LYS A 96 7.18 -5.48 -5.75
CA LYS A 96 7.54 -5.80 -4.38
C LYS A 96 6.29 -6.26 -3.61
N ASN A 97 6.40 -6.35 -2.29
CA ASN A 97 5.29 -6.60 -1.37
C ASN A 97 4.43 -5.36 -1.07
N TYR A 98 4.57 -4.31 -1.88
CA TYR A 98 3.83 -3.06 -1.82
C TYR A 98 3.69 -2.50 -3.24
N ILE A 99 2.80 -1.51 -3.38
CA ILE A 99 2.56 -0.82 -4.66
C ILE A 99 2.94 0.64 -4.51
N ARG A 100 3.90 1.10 -5.31
CA ARG A 100 4.28 2.52 -5.32
C ARG A 100 3.26 3.29 -6.15
N ILE A 101 2.57 4.22 -5.50
CA ILE A 101 1.58 5.10 -6.16
C ILE A 101 2.33 6.25 -6.84
N ASP A 102 3.19 6.95 -6.10
CA ASP A 102 4.04 8.01 -6.63
C ASP A 102 5.34 8.16 -5.80
N SER A 103 5.97 9.34 -5.82
CA SER A 103 7.22 9.58 -5.13
C SER A 103 7.12 9.52 -3.60
N TYR A 104 5.94 9.79 -3.02
CA TYR A 104 5.73 9.91 -1.57
C TYR A 104 4.67 8.95 -1.03
N ARG A 105 3.85 8.33 -1.89
CA ARG A 105 2.83 7.35 -1.50
C ARG A 105 3.22 5.93 -1.89
N THR A 106 3.30 5.07 -0.88
CA THR A 106 3.41 3.62 -1.03
C THR A 106 2.18 2.99 -0.41
N ALA A 107 1.58 2.03 -1.12
CA ALA A 107 0.35 1.38 -0.71
C ALA A 107 0.59 -0.08 -0.31
N TRP A 108 -0.04 -0.50 0.78
CA TRP A 108 -0.03 -1.86 1.32
C TRP A 108 -1.44 -2.44 1.37
N LYS A 109 -1.56 -3.77 1.40
CA LYS A 109 -2.87 -4.42 1.53
C LYS A 109 -3.51 -4.04 2.87
N TRP A 110 -4.75 -3.55 2.80
CA TRP A 110 -5.51 -3.16 3.97
C TRP A 110 -6.06 -4.39 4.69
N GLY A 111 -5.87 -4.44 6.00
CA GLY A 111 -6.26 -5.57 6.85
C GLY A 111 -7.69 -5.49 7.40
N GLY A 112 -8.51 -4.52 6.98
CA GLY A 112 -9.90 -4.36 7.42
C GLY A 112 -10.09 -3.54 8.70
N GLN A 113 -9.01 -3.11 9.36
CA GLN A 113 -9.06 -2.31 10.58
C GLN A 113 -9.03 -0.80 10.27
N PRO A 114 -9.75 0.05 11.03
CA PRO A 114 -9.64 1.51 10.90
C PRO A 114 -8.20 2.00 11.03
N LEU A 115 -7.82 2.99 10.23
CA LEU A 115 -6.49 3.58 10.24
C LEU A 115 -6.51 4.95 10.90
N ARG A 116 -5.49 5.26 11.70
CA ARG A 116 -5.34 6.58 12.32
C ARG A 116 -5.02 7.63 11.26
N CYS A 117 -5.62 8.80 11.40
CA CYS A 117 -5.34 9.98 10.58
C CYS A 117 -5.29 11.24 11.46
N SER A 118 -4.62 12.28 10.99
CA SER A 118 -4.53 13.57 11.67
C SER A 118 -4.49 14.72 10.67
N TRP A 119 -5.01 15.87 11.09
CA TRP A 119 -5.02 17.10 10.31
C TRP A 119 -4.60 18.32 11.13
N TYR A 120 -4.43 19.48 10.49
CA TYR A 120 -4.24 20.75 11.19
C TYR A 120 -5.56 21.35 11.68
N ALA A 121 -5.47 22.26 12.65
CA ALA A 121 -6.61 22.97 13.20
C ALA A 121 -7.20 24.05 12.29
#